data_AF-A0A0U1KL80-F1
#
_entry.id   AF-A0A0U1KL80-F1
#
_cell.length_a   1.000
_cell.length_b   1.000
_cell.length_c   1.000
_cell.angle_alpha   90.00
_cell.angle_beta   90.00
_cell.angle_gamma   90.00
#
_symmetry.space_group_name_H-M   'P 1'
#
loop_
_entity.id
_entity.type
_entity.pdbx_description
1 polymer ?
#
loop_
_entity_poly.entity_id
_entity_poly.type
_entity_poly.pdbx_seq_one_letter_code
_entity_poly.pdbx_strand_id
1 'polypeptide(L)' 'MRSLLAYTKDVIKLFFLFILCTSLFYFGLQAIHQEYEDYHRYDAPEGNAVKVNQQTDYQWIDRISIFFRLGE' A
#
# COMPACT_ATOMS: atom_id res chain seq x y z
N MET A 1 37.49 -5.81 20.90
CA MET A 1 37.36 -6.06 19.44
C MET A 1 36.72 -7.40 19.08
N ARG A 2 36.89 -8.49 19.86
CA ARG A 2 36.27 -9.80 19.56
C ARG A 2 34.74 -9.85 19.66
N SER A 3 34.13 -9.04 20.53
CA SER A 3 32.66 -9.01 20.69
C SER A 3 31.94 -8.40 19.49
N LEU A 4 32.50 -7.34 18.90
CA LEU A 4 31.93 -6.68 17.71
C LEU A 4 31.80 -7.63 16.52
N LEU A 5 32.81 -8.49 16.29
CA LEU A 5 32.77 -9.50 15.23
C LEU A 5 31.67 -10.55 15.44
N ALA A 6 31.36 -10.90 16.69
CA ALA A 6 30.27 -11.83 16.99
C ALA A 6 28.90 -11.20 16.66
N TYR A 7 28.68 -9.94 17.05
CA TYR A 7 27.43 -9.24 16.75
C TYR A 7 27.20 -9.05 15.24
N THR A 8 28.25 -8.73 14.48
CA THR A 8 28.16 -8.60 13.02
C THR A 8 27.67 -9.89 12.37
N LYS A 9 28.11 -11.06 12.86
CA LYS A 9 27.69 -12.36 12.32
C LYS A 9 26.19 -12.60 12.53
N ASP A 10 25.64 -12.19 13.68
CA ASP A 10 24.22 -12.37 13.96
C ASP A 10 23.34 -11.37 13.19
N VAL A 11 23.82 -10.13 13.01
CA VAL A 11 23.17 -9.14 12.15
C VAL A 11 23.11 -9.62 10.69
N ILE A 12 24.18 -10.23 10.18
CA ILE A 12 24.20 -10.80 8.83
C ILE A 12 23.17 -11.93 8.69
N LYS A 13 23.04 -12.82 9.68
CA LYS A 13 22.00 -13.87 9.65
C LYS A 13 20.60 -13.27 9.65
N LEU A 14 20.35 -12.25 10.47
CA LEU A 14 19.06 -11.57 10.54
C LEU A 14 18.74 -10.87 9.21
N PHE A 15 19.74 -10.27 8.56
CA PHE A 15 19.60 -9.65 7.25
C PHE A 15 19.17 -10.66 6.18
N PHE A 16 19.79 -11.84 6.14
CA PHE A 16 19.36 -12.89 5.21
C PHE A 16 17.96 -13.42 5.52
N LEU A 17 17.62 -13.59 6.80
CA LEU A 17 16.27 -13.97 7.21
C LEU A 17 15.24 -12.91 6.78
N PHE A 18 15.58 -11.64 6.92
CA PHE A 18 14.74 -10.53 6.50
C PHE A 18 14.54 -10.53 4.97
N ILE A 19 15.60 -10.66 4.17
CA ILE A 19 15.49 -10.75 2.71
C ILE A 19 14.60 -11.90 2.28
N LEU A 20 14.78 -13.08 2.89
CA LEU A 20 13.98 -14.26 2.57
C LEU A 20 12.50 -14.04 2.90
N CYS A 21 12.23 -13.45 4.07
CA CYS A 21 10.88 -13.06 4.49
C CYS A 21 10.26 -12.05 3.51
N THR A 22 10.96 -10.95 3.21
CA THR A 22 10.50 -9.92 2.25
C THR A 22 10.23 -10.50 0.88
N SER A 23 11.09 -11.40 0.40
CA SER A 23 10.91 -12.05 -0.91
C SER A 23 9.67 -12.95 -0.91
N LEU A 24 9.46 -13.75 0.13
CA LEU A 24 8.28 -14.60 0.28
C LEU A 24 7.00 -13.74 0.27
N PHE A 25 6.97 -12.65 1.05
CA PHE A 25 5.84 -11.73 1.07
C PHE A 25 5.63 -11.05 -0.29
N TYR A 26 6.69 -10.61 -0.97
CA TYR A 26 6.58 -10.02 -2.29
C TYR A 26 5.95 -10.97 -3.29
N PHE A 27 6.43 -12.21 -3.36
CA PHE A 27 5.85 -13.21 -4.27
C PHE A 27 4.44 -13.62 -3.86
N GLY A 28 4.15 -13.72 -2.56
CA GLY A 28 2.80 -14.01 -2.05
C GLY A 28 1.80 -12.91 -2.42
N LEU A 29 2.18 -11.64 -2.23
CA LEU A 29 1.38 -10.49 -2.65
C LEU A 29 1.23 -10.42 -4.16
N GLN A 30 2.29 -10.70 -4.92
CA GLN A 30 2.23 -10.73 -6.38
C GLN A 30 1.27 -11.81 -6.88
N ALA A 31 1.28 -13.00 -6.28
CA ALA A 31 0.36 -14.08 -6.62
C ALA A 31 -1.10 -13.70 -6.35
N ILE A 32 -1.36 -13.03 -5.21
CA ILE A 32 -2.69 -12.51 -4.88
C ILE A 32 -3.09 -11.37 -5.83
N HIS A 33 -2.15 -10.50 -6.20
CA HIS A 33 -2.39 -9.37 -7.09
C HIS A 33 -2.77 -9.83 -8.51
N GLN A 34 -2.17 -10.91 -9.01
CA GLN A 34 -2.54 -11.50 -10.30
C GLN A 34 -4.01 -11.95 -10.33
N GLU A 35 -4.54 -12.46 -9.22
CA GLU A 35 -5.95 -12.82 -9.09
C GLU A 35 -6.85 -11.56 -9.00
N TYR A 36 -6.37 -10.49 -8.37
CA TYR A 36 -7.11 -9.23 -8.24
C TYR A 36 -7.26 -8.46 -9.56
N GLU A 37 -6.26 -8.52 -10.45
CA GLU A 37 -6.36 -7.87 -11.77
C GLU A 37 -7.40 -8.55 -12.68
N ASP A 38 -7.65 -9.85 -12.49
CA ASP A 38 -8.66 -10.61 -13.25
C ASP A 38 -10.07 -10.44 -12.66
N TYR A 39 -10.17 -10.07 -11.38
CA TYR A 39 -11.43 -9.79 -10.69
C TYR A 39 -11.95 -8.38 -10.99
N HIS A 40 -12.74 -8.27 -12.06
CA HIS A 40 -13.66 -7.16 -12.33
C HIS A 40 -13.05 -5.76 -12.22
N ARG A 41 -12.31 -5.36 -13.25
CA ARG A 41 -12.25 -3.94 -13.62
C ARG A 41 -13.68 -3.47 -13.82
N TYR A 42 -14.19 -2.69 -12.87
CA TYR A 42 -15.53 -2.10 -12.93
C TYR A 42 -15.81 -1.62 -14.34
N ASP A 43 -16.90 -2.10 -14.93
CA ASP A 43 -17.39 -1.56 -16.19
C ASP A 43 -17.49 -0.04 -16.01
N ALA A 44 -16.88 0.71 -16.94
CA ALA A 44 -16.91 2.15 -16.87
C ALA A 44 -18.39 2.56 -16.77
N PRO A 45 -18.76 3.43 -15.81
CA PRO A 45 -20.16 3.73 -15.58
C PRO A 45 -20.77 4.29 -16.87
N GLU A 46 -21.75 3.58 -17.43
CA GLU A 46 -22.55 4.08 -18.56
C GLU A 46 -23.48 5.18 -18.05
N GLY A 47 -22.95 6.39 -17.96
CA GLY A 47 -23.69 7.56 -17.54
C GLY A 47 -22.81 8.80 -17.66
N ASN A 48 -23.41 9.92 -18.09
CA ASN A 48 -22.71 11.20 -18.15
C ASN A 48 -22.16 11.53 -16.76
N ALA A 49 -20.86 11.30 -16.57
CA ALA A 49 -20.16 11.67 -15.37
C ALA A 49 -20.34 13.17 -15.17
N VAL A 50 -21.11 13.54 -14.15
CA VAL A 50 -21.28 14.95 -13.77
C VAL A 50 -19.90 15.43 -13.36
N LYS A 51 -19.23 16.19 -14.24
CA LYS A 51 -18.02 16.92 -13.89
C LYS A 51 -18.40 17.93 -12.80
N VAL A 52 -18.14 17.57 -11.55
CA VAL A 52 -18.21 18.50 -10.41
C VAL A 52 -17.02 19.44 -10.54
N ASN A 53 -17.17 20.43 -11.42
CA ASN A 53 -16.27 21.55 -11.49
C ASN A 53 -16.73 22.56 -10.42
N GLN A 54 -16.51 22.23 -9.15
CA GLN A 54 -16.61 23.22 -8.08
C GLN A 54 -15.21 23.55 -7.62
N GLN A 55 -14.66 24.52 -8.33
CA GLN A 55 -13.50 25.30 -7.94
C GLN A 55 -13.90 26.16 -6.74
N THR A 56 -13.97 25.53 -5.58
CA THR A 56 -14.10 26.22 -4.30
C THR A 56 -12.92 25.78 -3.47
N ASP A 57 -12.14 26.76 -3.00
CA ASP A 57 -10.98 26.61 -2.11
C ASP A 57 -11.37 25.99 -0.76
N TYR A 58 -11.88 24.77 -0.77
CA TYR A 58 -12.09 24.00 0.45
C TYR A 58 -10.72 23.57 0.94
N GLN A 59 -10.31 24.17 2.05
CA GLN A 59 -9.10 23.82 2.77
C GLN A 59 -9.08 22.30 2.94
N TRP A 60 -8.04 21.64 2.42
CA TRP A 60 -7.82 20.20 2.45
C TRP A 60 -8.15 19.51 3.79
N ILE A 61 -8.04 20.25 4.90
CA ILE A 61 -8.38 19.84 6.26
C ILE A 61 -9.88 19.57 6.45
N ASP A 62 -10.76 20.38 5.87
CA ASP A 62 -12.22 20.18 5.98
C ASP A 62 -12.64 18.87 5.31
N ARG A 63 -11.97 18.51 4.21
CA ARG A 63 -12.19 17.26 3.48
C ARG A 63 -11.86 16.03 4.32
N ILE A 64 -10.79 16.09 5.11
CA ILE A 64 -10.41 15.03 6.05
C ILE A 64 -11.47 14.91 7.14
N SER A 65 -11.97 16.04 7.67
CA SER A 65 -12.99 16.02 8.72
C SER A 65 -14.32 15.41 8.26
N ILE A 66 -14.70 15.66 7.01
CA ILE A 66 -15.91 15.12 6.37
C ILE A 66 -15.76 13.61 6.16
N PHE A 67 -14.61 13.14 5.66
CA PHE A 67 -14.32 11.72 5.50
C PHE A 67 -14.46 10.95 6.83
N PHE A 68 -13.93 11.49 7.93
CA PHE A 68 -14.06 10.86 9.25
C PHE A 68 -15.48 10.88 9.84
N ARG A 69 -16.31 11.87 9.47
CA ARG A 69 -17.69 11.98 9.96
C ARG A 69 -18.68 11.14 9.17
N LEU A 70 -18.52 11.09 7.85
CA LEU A 70 -19.46 10.42 6.94
C LEU A 70 -19.01 9.00 6.60
N GLY A 71 -17.71 8.69 6.70
CA GLY A 71 -17.17 7.36 6.45
C GLY A 71 -17.15 6.95 4.98
N GLU A 72 -17.32 7.92 4.06
CA GLU A 72 -17.33 7.73 2.61
C GLU A 72 -16.06 8.31 1.96
#